data_AF-A0A2D2B3D3-F1
#
_entry.id   AF-A0A2D2B3D3-F1
#
_cell.length_a   1.000
_cell.length_b   1.000
_cell.length_c   1.000
_cell.angle_alpha   90.00
_cell.angle_beta   90.00
_cell.angle_gamma   90.00
#
_symmetry.space_group_name_H-M   'P 1'
#
loop_
_entity.id
_entity.type
_entity.pdbx_description
1 polymer ?
#
loop_
_entity_poly.entity_id
_entity_poly.type
_entity_poly.pdbx_seq_one_letter_code
_entity_poly.pdbx_strand_id
1 'polypeptide(L)'
;MRLIDPHRRNPVEIERIELTAAQAALNAVQPPGPGGPPSLIVLPLSWSTVRNPRARRKLQRLVTAARRRCRAAVRCEILGVSAETPPPALKETIGDLRTIFQDVFIATEGGRPQD
;
A
#
# COMPACT_ATOMS: atom_id res chain seq x y z
N MET A 1 -15.44 28.48 -10.04
CA MET A 1 -14.47 27.54 -9.43
C MET A 1 -15.11 26.15 -9.43
N ARG A 2 -14.74 25.27 -10.37
CA ARG A 2 -15.33 23.91 -10.45
C ARG A 2 -14.71 23.05 -9.36
N LEU A 3 -15.52 22.59 -8.41
CA LEU A 3 -15.14 21.54 -7.47
C LEU A 3 -14.81 20.29 -8.29
N ILE A 4 -13.52 19.91 -8.30
CA ILE A 4 -13.09 18.62 -8.82
C ILE A 4 -13.64 17.58 -7.84
N ASP A 5 -14.61 16.79 -8.29
CA ASP A 5 -15.10 15.65 -7.53
C ASP A 5 -13.95 14.64 -7.34
N PRO A 6 -13.42 14.48 -6.12
CA PRO A 6 -12.31 13.56 -5.87
C PRO A 6 -12.71 12.10 -6.07
N HIS A 7 -14.01 11.78 -6.13
CA HIS A 7 -14.56 10.43 -6.32
C HIS A 7 -14.71 10.03 -7.80
N ARG A 8 -14.43 10.95 -8.74
CA ARG A 8 -14.42 10.69 -10.20
C ARG A 8 -13.03 10.48 -10.79
N ARG A 9 -12.01 10.23 -9.98
CA ARG A 9 -10.64 10.04 -10.48
C ARG A 9 -10.50 8.69 -11.18
N ASN A 10 -9.86 8.73 -12.34
CA ASN A 10 -9.56 7.54 -13.12
C ASN A 10 -8.67 6.60 -12.28
N PRO A 11 -8.92 5.27 -12.22
CA PRO A 11 -8.07 4.32 -11.52
C PRO A 11 -6.57 4.44 -11.86
N VAL A 12 -6.25 4.85 -13.10
CA VAL A 12 -4.86 5.10 -13.54
C VAL A 12 -4.26 6.33 -12.84
N GLU A 13 -5.05 7.37 -12.58
CA GLU A 13 -4.60 8.56 -11.86
C GLU A 13 -4.40 8.25 -10.38
N ILE A 14 -5.31 7.49 -9.76
CA ILE A 14 -5.17 7.01 -8.39
C ILE A 14 -3.87 6.21 -8.24
N GLU A 15 -3.63 5.25 -9.14
CA GLU A 15 -2.40 4.46 -9.16
C GLU A 15 -1.15 5.34 -9.25
N ARG A 16 -1.13 6.34 -10.15
CA ARG A 16 0.02 7.24 -10.31
C ARG A 16 0.28 8.06 -9.06
N ILE A 17 -0.77 8.57 -8.42
CA ILE A 17 -0.68 9.35 -7.18
C ILE A 17 -0.15 8.46 -6.06
N GLU A 18 -0.74 7.28 -5.87
CA GLU A 18 -0.35 6.34 -4.80
C GLU A 18 1.09 5.85 -4.98
N LEU A 19 1.51 5.51 -6.19
CA LEU A 19 2.90 5.09 -6.45
C LEU A 19 3.90 6.23 -6.24
N THR A 20 3.51 7.47 -6.51
CA THR A 20 4.34 8.66 -6.23
C THR A 20 4.42 8.93 -4.73
N ALA A 21 3.29 8.86 -4.03
CA ALA A 21 3.21 9.03 -2.58
C ALA A 21 4.02 7.95 -1.84
N ALA A 22 3.88 6.68 -2.25
CA ALA A 22 4.66 5.57 -1.70
C ALA A 22 6.16 5.79 -1.91
N GLN A 23 6.59 6.23 -3.10
CA GLN A 23 7.98 6.55 -3.36
C GLN A 23 8.50 7.67 -2.45
N ALA A 24 7.72 8.74 -2.29
CA ALA A 24 8.08 9.87 -1.44
C ALA A 24 8.18 9.45 0.04
N ALA A 25 7.19 8.72 0.55
CA ALA A 25 7.16 8.21 1.92
C ALA A 25 8.36 7.30 2.21
N LEU A 26 8.65 6.36 1.31
CA LEU A 26 9.79 5.46 1.47
C LEU A 26 11.12 6.22 1.43
N ASN A 27 11.25 7.26 0.60
CA ASN A 27 12.46 8.09 0.52
C ASN A 27 12.66 8.98 1.75
N ALA A 28 11.58 9.46 2.36
CA ALA A 28 11.64 10.32 3.55
C ALA A 28 12.15 9.58 4.79
N VAL A 29 12.06 8.25 4.83
CA VAL A 29 12.54 7.46 5.97
C VAL A 29 14.06 7.49 6.05
N GLN A 30 14.56 7.95 7.20
CA GLN A 30 15.98 7.95 7.52
C GLN A 30 16.41 6.58 8.07
N PRO A 31 17.68 6.17 7.85
CA PRO A 31 18.20 4.96 8.47
C PRO A 31 18.14 5.06 9.99
N PRO A 32 17.79 3.98 10.72
CA PRO A 32 17.89 3.98 12.17
C PRO A 32 19.35 4.15 12.59
N GLY A 33 19.58 4.79 13.73
CA GLY A 33 20.90 4.90 14.33
C GLY A 33 21.53 3.53 14.66
N PRO A 34 22.83 3.48 14.98
CA PRO A 34 23.50 2.23 15.36
C PRO A 34 22.76 1.52 16.49
N GLY A 35 22.40 0.25 16.28
CA GLY A 35 21.63 -0.56 17.25
C GLY A 35 20.13 -0.24 17.33
N GLY A 36 19.64 0.74 16.56
CA GLY A 36 18.22 1.10 16.54
C GLY A 36 17.33 0.05 15.89
N PRO A 37 16.03 0.01 16.26
CA PRO A 37 15.07 -0.90 15.65
C PRO A 37 14.80 -0.54 14.18
N PRO A 38 14.31 -1.49 13.37
CA PRO A 38 13.78 -1.24 12.03
C PRO A 38 12.76 -0.09 11.98
N SER A 39 12.84 0.79 10.98
CA SER A 39 11.80 1.79 10.75
C SER A 39 10.53 1.12 10.24
N LEU A 40 9.42 1.29 10.95
CA LEU A 40 8.11 0.81 10.51
C LEU A 40 7.46 1.81 9.57
N ILE A 41 6.99 1.35 8.42
CA ILE A 41 6.30 2.15 7.41
C ILE A 41 5.00 1.45 7.04
N VAL A 42 3.88 2.16 7.12
CA VAL A 42 2.59 1.68 6.65
C VAL A 42 2.25 2.43 5.36
N LEU A 43 2.01 1.69 4.29
CA LEU A 43 1.61 2.24 3.00
C LEU A 43 0.12 1.94 2.77
N PRO A 44 -0.76 2.95 2.88
CA PRO A 44 -2.13 2.82 2.43
C PRO A 44 -2.16 2.78 0.90
N LEU A 45 -2.78 1.75 0.33
CA LEU A 45 -2.89 1.55 -1.11
C LEU A 45 -4.30 1.09 -1.48
N SER A 46 -4.90 1.71 -2.48
CA SER A 46 -6.20 1.28 -3.00
C SER A 46 -6.16 -0.14 -3.57
N TRP A 47 -7.29 -0.83 -3.47
CA TRP A 47 -7.52 -2.12 -4.12
C TRP A 47 -7.20 -2.06 -5.62
N SER A 48 -7.59 -0.95 -6.29
CA SER A 48 -7.28 -0.70 -7.70
C SER A 48 -5.80 -0.72 -8.04
N THR A 49 -4.96 -0.21 -7.14
CA THR A 49 -3.51 -0.18 -7.34
C THR A 49 -2.90 -1.55 -7.06
N VAL A 50 -3.25 -2.19 -5.94
CA VAL A 50 -2.61 -3.45 -5.56
C VAL A 50 -3.01 -4.62 -6.47
N ARG A 51 -4.21 -4.59 -7.07
CA ARG A 51 -4.61 -5.61 -8.05
C ARG A 51 -3.91 -5.46 -9.40
N ASN A 52 -3.28 -4.32 -9.70
CA ASN A 52 -2.53 -4.12 -10.95
C ASN A 52 -1.11 -4.73 -10.88
N PRO A 53 -0.77 -5.73 -11.72
CA PRO A 53 0.57 -6.34 -11.72
C PRO A 53 1.72 -5.38 -12.02
N ARG A 54 1.48 -4.32 -12.81
CA ARG A 54 2.51 -3.30 -13.10
C ARG A 54 2.82 -2.46 -11.86
N ALA A 55 1.79 -2.06 -11.12
CA ALA A 55 1.93 -1.34 -9.86
C ALA A 55 2.64 -2.20 -8.81
N ARG A 56 2.25 -3.48 -8.65
CA ARG A 56 2.94 -4.43 -7.75
C ARG A 56 4.44 -4.53 -8.03
N ARG A 57 4.84 -4.66 -9.31
CA ARG A 57 6.26 -4.68 -9.69
C ARG A 57 7.00 -3.37 -9.38
N LYS A 58 6.33 -2.22 -9.44
CA LYS A 58 6.92 -0.95 -9.01
C LYS A 58 7.08 -0.94 -7.48
N LEU A 59 6.03 -1.26 -6.73
CA LEU A 59 6.05 -1.33 -5.27
C LEU A 59 7.14 -2.28 -4.75
N GLN A 60 7.31 -3.45 -5.37
CA GLN A 60 8.38 -4.39 -5.01
C GLN A 60 9.77 -3.74 -5.07
N ARG A 61 10.06 -2.99 -6.14
CA ARG A 61 11.34 -2.28 -6.31
C ARG A 61 11.53 -1.21 -5.23
N LEU A 62 10.49 -0.43 -4.96
CA LEU A 62 10.52 0.64 -3.95
C LEU A 62 10.75 0.08 -2.54
N VAL A 63 9.98 -0.93 -2.16
CA VAL A 63 10.06 -1.56 -0.83
C VAL A 63 11.42 -2.24 -0.64
N THR A 64 11.92 -2.92 -1.68
CA THR A 64 13.26 -3.55 -1.63
C THR A 64 14.36 -2.51 -1.43
N ALA A 65 14.28 -1.38 -2.13
CA ALA A 65 15.25 -0.29 -1.96
C ALA A 65 15.20 0.31 -0.55
N ALA A 66 14.00 0.54 0.00
CA ALA A 66 13.84 1.05 1.36
C ALA A 66 14.32 0.07 2.44
N ARG A 67 14.05 -1.23 2.26
CA ARG A 67 14.56 -2.30 3.14
C ARG A 67 16.08 -2.33 3.18
N ARG A 68 16.73 -2.22 2.02
CA ARG A 68 18.20 -2.20 1.92
C ARG A 68 18.81 -0.95 2.55
N ARG A 69 18.18 0.22 2.35
CA ARG A 69 18.71 1.51 2.83
C ARG A 69 18.50 1.74 4.32
N CYS A 70 17.33 1.40 4.85
CA CYS A 70 16.91 1.79 6.20
C CYS A 70 16.48 0.63 7.09
N ARG A 71 16.70 -0.63 6.66
CA ARG A 71 16.14 -1.82 7.34
C ARG A 71 14.62 -1.69 7.54
N ALA A 72 13.93 -1.01 6.62
CA ALA A 72 12.53 -0.64 6.81
C ALA A 72 11.60 -1.87 6.83
N ALA A 73 10.78 -1.98 7.86
CA ALA A 73 9.65 -2.89 7.94
C ALA A 73 8.45 -2.22 7.24
N VAL A 74 8.14 -2.62 6.01
CA VAL A 74 7.04 -2.00 5.23
C VAL A 74 5.81 -2.90 5.26
N ARG A 75 4.70 -2.33 5.72
CA ARG A 75 3.36 -2.95 5.77
C ARG A 75 2.44 -2.31 4.73
N CYS A 76 1.52 -3.10 4.19
CA CYS A 76 0.51 -2.62 3.26
C CYS A 76 -0.86 -2.60 3.95
N GLU A 77 -1.57 -1.49 3.83
CA GLU A 77 -2.96 -1.36 4.21
C GLU A 77 -3.79 -1.18 2.94
N ILE A 78 -4.62 -2.16 2.61
CA ILE A 78 -5.45 -2.16 1.41
C ILE A 78 -6.76 -1.42 1.70
N LEU A 79 -7.03 -0.37 0.93
CA LEU A 79 -8.23 0.46 1.02
C LEU A 79 -9.23 0.12 -0.11
N GLY A 80 -10.53 0.27 0.16
CA GLY A 80 -11.56 0.24 -0.89
C GLY A 80 -11.78 -1.14 -1.52
N VAL A 81 -11.65 -2.22 -0.74
CA VAL A 81 -12.06 -3.56 -1.18
C VAL A 81 -13.58 -3.63 -1.13
N SER A 82 -14.24 -3.85 -2.28
CA SER A 82 -15.69 -4.03 -2.35
C SER A 82 -16.10 -5.36 -1.71
N ALA A 83 -17.27 -5.40 -1.05
CA ALA A 83 -17.88 -6.62 -0.54
C ALA A 83 -18.16 -7.66 -1.66
N GLU A 84 -18.30 -7.20 -2.91
CA GLU A 84 -18.49 -8.03 -4.10
C GLU A 84 -17.19 -8.65 -4.61
N THR A 85 -16.03 -8.29 -4.04
CA THR A 85 -14.74 -8.81 -4.49
C THR A 85 -14.69 -10.32 -4.22
N PRO A 86 -14.49 -11.16 -5.25
CA PRO A 86 -14.46 -12.61 -5.06
C PRO A 86 -13.35 -13.02 -4.07
N PRO A 87 -13.64 -13.86 -3.06
CA PRO A 87 -12.64 -14.31 -2.09
C PRO A 87 -11.37 -14.91 -2.73
N PRO A 88 -11.43 -15.66 -3.85
CA PRO A 88 -10.23 -16.13 -4.53
C PRO A 88 -9.33 -15.01 -5.05
N ALA A 89 -9.91 -13.99 -5.70
CA ALA A 89 -9.15 -12.86 -6.24
C ALA A 89 -8.48 -12.03 -5.13
N LEU A 90 -9.18 -11.89 -4.00
CA LEU A 90 -8.63 -11.24 -2.80
C LEU A 90 -7.46 -12.05 -2.23
N LYS A 91 -7.62 -13.37 -2.05
CA LYS A 91 -6.57 -14.28 -1.54
C LYS A 91 -5.33 -14.28 -2.44
N GLU A 92 -5.52 -14.36 -3.75
CA GLU A 92 -4.43 -14.31 -4.74
C GLU A 92 -3.65 -12.98 -4.62
N THR A 93 -4.36 -11.86 -4.62
CA THR A 93 -3.73 -10.54 -4.53
C THR A 93 -2.99 -10.36 -3.19
N ILE A 94 -3.56 -10.82 -2.08
CA ILE A 94 -2.88 -10.80 -0.77
C ILE A 94 -1.63 -11.69 -0.79
N GLY A 95 -1.70 -12.87 -1.41
CA GLY A 95 -0.57 -13.77 -1.59
C GLY A 95 0.59 -13.08 -2.32
N ASP A 96 0.30 -12.43 -3.44
CA ASP A 96 1.27 -11.64 -4.19
C ASP A 96 1.88 -10.52 -3.34
N LEU A 97 1.05 -9.78 -2.60
CA LEU A 97 1.50 -8.66 -1.77
C LEU A 97 2.39 -9.11 -0.61
N ARG A 98 2.18 -10.31 -0.04
CA ARG A 98 3.04 -10.87 1.02
C ARG A 98 4.47 -11.17 0.53
N THR A 99 4.69 -11.27 -0.78
CA THR A 99 6.06 -11.34 -1.34
C THR A 99 6.78 -9.99 -1.32
N ILE A 100 6.02 -8.90 -1.21
CA ILE A 100 6.51 -7.52 -1.25
C ILE A 100 6.59 -6.93 0.15
N PHE A 101 5.54 -7.07 0.95
CA PHE A 101 5.35 -6.42 2.25
C PHE A 101 5.59 -7.40 3.40
N GLN A 102 5.93 -6.87 4.58
CA GLN A 102 6.09 -7.69 5.77
C GLN A 102 4.72 -8.19 6.27
N ASP A 103 3.74 -7.30 6.26
CA ASP A 103 2.34 -7.61 6.60
C ASP A 103 1.41 -6.91 5.61
N VAL A 104 0.21 -7.49 5.43
CA VAL A 104 -0.84 -6.97 4.56
C VAL A 104 -2.16 -7.00 5.33
N PHE A 105 -2.81 -5.85 5.46
CA PHE A 105 -4.09 -5.67 6.14
C PHE A 105 -5.11 -5.10 5.16
N ILE A 106 -6.39 -5.39 5.40
CA ILE A 106 -7.49 -4.73 4.70
C ILE A 106 -8.09 -3.77 5.70
N ALA A 107 -8.14 -2.48 5.34
CA ALA A 107 -8.92 -1.52 6.11
C ALA A 107 -10.39 -1.78 5.84
N THR A 108 -11.11 -2.30 6.81
CA THR A 108 -12.57 -2.32 6.77
C THR A 108 -13.06 -0.92 7.13
N GLU A 109 -13.91 -0.31 6.31
CA GLU A 109 -14.58 0.92 6.69
C GLU A 109 -15.43 0.64 7.94
N GLY A 110 -15.07 1.26 9.07
CA GLY A 110 -15.90 1.46 10.25
C GLY A 110 -16.85 0.33 10.63
N GLY A 111 -16.34 -0.83 11.05
CA GLY A 111 -17.11 -1.70 11.93
C GLY A 111 -17.22 -1.02 13.29
N ARG A 112 -18.42 -0.58 13.69
CA ARG A 112 -18.68 -0.32 15.12
C ARG A 112 -18.28 -1.57 15.90
N PRO A 113 -17.65 -1.46 17.07
CA PRO A 113 -17.59 -2.60 17.98
C PRO A 113 -19.05 -3.04 18.21
N GLN A 114 -19.38 -4.27 17.83
CA GLN A 114 -20.61 -4.88 18.27
C GLN A 114 -20.34 -5.35 19.70
N ASP A 115 -20.96 -4.64 20.66
CA ASP A 115 -21.19 -5.14 22.01
C ASP A 115 -22.05 -6.40 21.99
#